data_AF-K1KGY1-F1
#
_entry.id   AF-K1KGY1-F1
#
_cell.length_a   1.000
_cell.length_b   1.000
_cell.length_c   1.000
_cell.angle_alpha   90.00
_cell.angle_beta   90.00
_cell.angle_gamma   90.00
#
_symmetry.space_group_name_H-M   'P 1'
#
loop_
_entity.id
_entity.type
_entity.pdbx_description
1 polymer ?
#
loop_
_entity_poly.entity_id
_entity_poly.type
_entity_poly.pdbx_seq_one_letter_code
_entity_poly.pdbx_strand_id
1 'polypeptide(L)'
;MGYEETNGVLRHPEGRRAVFLGDFIDRGPEIRRTHEIVRGMVEAGSALAVMGNHELNALHFTTPDPVLREEDGGPKWLRSHSESHRRQFVETVRQLGPDLEAWLAWIRTLAVWMKTFDSEGVELRFVHAAWMETKMRRLWEEPTDSGEFCFTGPFEAPVLTQAGLVDFGRRKDPVSGKPALGWKSKEKFLTGPEKGLPAGVSYLDKEGCERTSIRVKWWRDPAPPDGARSSRLIRRA
;
A
#
# COMPACT_ATOMS: atom_id res chain seq x y z
N MET A 1 14.76 -5.62 19.28
CA MET A 1 14.79 -4.36 18.51
C MET A 1 15.56 -3.25 19.21
N GLY A 2 15.63 -3.20 20.55
CA GLY A 2 16.47 -2.24 21.27
C GLY A 2 15.91 -0.80 21.34
N TYR A 3 14.61 -0.65 21.11
CA TYR A 3 13.93 0.64 21.26
C TYR A 3 13.46 0.79 22.71
N GLU A 4 13.59 1.99 23.24
CA GLU A 4 13.20 2.38 24.59
C GLU A 4 12.21 3.54 24.51
N GLU A 5 11.29 3.63 25.47
CA GLU A 5 10.30 4.70 25.50
C GLU A 5 10.90 5.93 26.20
N THR A 6 10.96 7.05 25.47
CA THR A 6 11.36 8.36 26.01
C THR A 6 10.25 9.36 25.71
N ASN A 7 9.64 9.92 26.75
CA ASN A 7 8.52 10.88 26.66
C ASN A 7 7.36 10.36 25.78
N GLY A 8 6.96 9.10 25.94
CA GLY A 8 5.86 8.49 25.17
C GLY A 8 6.19 8.06 23.75
N VAL A 9 7.46 8.17 23.33
CA VAL A 9 7.93 7.82 21.98
C VAL A 9 9.02 6.77 22.05
N LEU A 10 8.90 5.70 21.26
CA LEU A 10 9.95 4.70 21.12
C LEU A 10 11.13 5.24 20.31
N ARG A 11 12.33 5.19 20.88
CA ARG A 11 13.59 5.62 20.25
C ARG A 11 14.68 4.58 20.46
N HIS A 12 15.56 4.40 19.49
CA HIS A 12 16.75 3.57 19.68
C HIS A 12 17.87 4.43 20.29
N PRO A 13 18.56 4.00 21.37
CA PRO A 13 19.62 4.79 22.02
C PRO A 13 20.75 5.23 21.08
N GLU A 14 21.09 4.39 20.10
CA GLU A 14 22.09 4.69 19.07
C GLU A 14 21.58 5.55 17.90
N GLY A 15 20.36 6.11 17.98
CA GLY A 15 19.80 6.96 16.92
C GLY A 15 19.29 6.20 15.67
N ARG A 16 19.19 4.87 15.73
CA ARG A 16 18.59 4.07 14.66
C ARG A 16 17.11 4.43 14.47
N ARG A 17 16.67 4.43 13.21
CA ARG A 17 15.27 4.67 12.83
C ARG A 17 14.61 3.38 12.37
N ALA A 18 13.34 3.21 12.72
CA ALA A 18 12.52 2.13 12.18
C ALA A 18 11.95 2.56 10.82
N VAL A 19 11.68 1.61 9.94
CA VAL A 19 10.90 1.87 8.73
C VAL A 19 9.72 0.91 8.71
N PHE A 20 8.52 1.46 8.82
CA PHE A 20 7.27 0.72 8.80
C PHE A 20 6.76 0.58 7.37
N LEU A 21 6.44 -0.64 6.95
CA LEU A 21 6.09 -0.97 5.56
C LEU A 21 4.58 -0.98 5.29
N GLY A 22 3.75 -0.35 6.12
CA GLY A 22 2.29 -0.32 5.99
C GLY A 22 1.57 -1.51 6.66
N ASP A 23 0.28 -1.62 6.40
CA ASP A 23 -0.66 -2.59 6.99
C ASP A 23 -0.76 -2.51 8.52
N PHE A 24 -1.13 -1.32 9.00
CA PHE A 24 -1.27 -1.02 10.43
C PHE A 24 -2.65 -1.41 10.99
N ILE A 25 -3.61 -1.83 10.13
CA ILE A 25 -5.04 -1.97 10.46
C ILE A 25 -5.68 -3.33 10.05
N ASP A 26 -7.02 -3.45 10.22
CA ASP A 26 -7.97 -4.46 9.72
C ASP A 26 -7.96 -5.88 10.32
N ARG A 27 -6.96 -6.30 11.10
CA ARG A 27 -6.91 -7.71 11.58
C ARG A 27 -6.50 -7.92 13.03
N GLY A 28 -5.83 -6.95 13.66
CA GLY A 28 -5.26 -7.10 15.00
C GLY A 28 -6.18 -6.60 16.12
N PRO A 29 -6.08 -7.13 17.34
CA PRO A 29 -6.80 -6.60 18.51
C PRO A 29 -6.29 -5.23 18.98
N GLU A 30 -5.17 -4.75 18.43
CA GLU A 30 -4.42 -3.58 18.91
C GLU A 30 -4.13 -2.57 17.77
N ILE A 31 -5.09 -2.34 16.88
CA ILE A 31 -5.01 -1.35 15.79
C ILE A 31 -4.74 0.05 16.35
N ARG A 32 -5.48 0.47 17.38
CA ARG A 32 -5.27 1.79 18.01
C ARG A 32 -3.85 1.92 18.56
N ARG A 33 -3.37 0.91 19.29
CA ARG A 33 -2.03 0.94 19.89
C ARG A 33 -0.94 0.93 18.82
N THR A 34 -1.12 0.16 17.75
CA THR A 34 -0.22 0.14 16.60
C THR A 34 -0.15 1.50 15.94
N HIS A 35 -1.30 2.15 15.73
CA HIS A 35 -1.35 3.51 15.21
C HIS A 35 -0.60 4.51 16.09
N GLU A 36 -0.88 4.53 17.40
CA GLU A 36 -0.23 5.44 18.36
C GLU A 36 1.30 5.30 18.32
N ILE A 37 1.80 4.06 18.29
CA ILE A 37 3.24 3.78 18.20
C ILE A 37 3.81 4.28 16.87
N VAL A 38 3.24 3.83 15.74
CA VAL A 38 3.79 4.15 14.42
C VAL A 38 3.74 5.66 14.16
N ARG A 39 2.58 6.29 14.40
CA ARG A 39 2.40 7.74 14.22
C ARG A 39 3.32 8.52 15.15
N GLY A 40 3.34 8.19 16.44
CA GLY A 40 4.18 8.86 17.43
C GLY A 40 5.66 8.78 17.04
N MET A 41 6.14 7.61 16.58
CA MET A 41 7.51 7.45 16.14
C MET A 41 7.85 8.25 14.88
N VAL A 42 6.93 8.31 13.90
CA VAL A 42 7.09 9.06 12.64
C VAL A 42 7.09 10.55 12.90
N GLU A 43 6.12 11.08 13.64
CA GLU A 43 6.02 12.50 13.98
C GLU A 43 7.24 12.97 14.81
N ALA A 44 7.79 12.08 15.64
CA ALA A 44 8.95 12.36 16.47
C ALA A 44 10.31 12.12 15.76
N GLY A 45 10.31 11.75 14.47
CA GLY A 45 11.50 11.54 13.64
C GLY A 45 12.29 10.26 13.92
N SER A 46 11.77 9.38 14.77
CA SER A 46 12.39 8.10 15.15
C SER A 46 12.01 6.93 14.23
N ALA A 47 11.04 7.15 13.34
CA ALA A 47 10.68 6.20 12.29
C ALA A 47 10.30 6.90 10.99
N LEU A 48 10.29 6.10 9.92
CA LEU A 48 9.69 6.41 8.63
C LEU A 48 8.55 5.41 8.38
N ALA A 49 7.58 5.76 7.54
CA ALA A 49 6.49 4.87 7.18
C ALA A 49 6.10 5.07 5.71
N VAL A 50 5.71 3.96 5.07
CA VAL A 50 5.06 3.97 3.75
C VAL A 50 3.65 3.39 3.86
N MET A 51 2.76 3.80 2.97
CA MET A 51 1.38 3.34 2.89
C MET A 51 1.31 1.86 2.46
N GLY A 52 0.53 1.05 3.18
CA GLY A 52 0.21 -0.33 2.81
C GLY A 52 -1.06 -0.45 1.98
N ASN A 53 -1.38 -1.68 1.56
CA ASN A 53 -2.62 -1.91 0.83
C ASN A 53 -3.85 -1.78 1.73
N HIS A 54 -3.72 -2.06 3.04
CA HIS A 54 -4.82 -1.89 3.98
C HIS A 54 -5.16 -0.41 4.22
N GLU A 55 -4.15 0.46 4.41
CA GLU A 55 -4.38 1.91 4.50
C GLU A 55 -5.06 2.46 3.24
N LEU A 56 -4.58 2.07 2.05
CA LEU A 56 -5.22 2.48 0.81
C LEU A 56 -6.66 1.97 0.69
N ASN A 57 -6.91 0.72 1.08
CA ASN A 57 -8.26 0.15 1.07
C ASN A 57 -9.20 0.90 2.01
N ALA A 58 -8.73 1.33 3.18
CA ALA A 58 -9.51 2.17 4.10
C ALA A 58 -9.86 3.51 3.46
N LEU A 59 -8.89 4.19 2.82
CA LEU A 59 -9.17 5.43 2.08
C LEU A 59 -10.20 5.22 0.98
N HIS A 60 -10.10 4.13 0.20
CA HIS A 60 -11.09 3.82 -0.83
C HIS A 60 -12.45 3.43 -0.25
N PHE A 61 -12.50 2.79 0.91
CA PHE A 61 -13.74 2.40 1.59
C PHE A 61 -14.51 3.63 2.08
N THR A 62 -13.81 4.68 2.50
CA THR A 62 -14.40 5.92 3.04
C THR A 62 -14.44 7.07 2.05
N THR A 63 -14.07 6.85 0.77
CA THR A 63 -14.10 7.88 -0.26
C THR A 63 -15.10 7.52 -1.37
N PRO A 64 -16.15 8.33 -1.59
CA PRO A 64 -17.01 8.17 -2.74
C PRO A 64 -16.27 8.56 -4.03
N ASP A 65 -16.59 7.88 -5.12
CA ASP A 65 -16.18 8.27 -6.45
C ASP A 65 -16.82 9.63 -6.80
N PRO A 66 -16.04 10.63 -7.24
CA PRO A 66 -16.58 11.96 -7.49
C PRO A 66 -17.54 12.00 -8.68
N VAL A 67 -17.41 11.07 -9.63
CA VAL A 67 -18.15 11.06 -10.91
C VAL A 67 -19.20 9.96 -10.95
N LEU A 68 -18.82 8.75 -10.55
CA LEU A 68 -19.70 7.58 -10.67
C LEU A 68 -20.77 7.58 -9.57
N ARG A 69 -21.97 7.14 -9.94
CA ARG A 69 -23.11 6.96 -9.04
C ARG A 69 -23.66 5.54 -9.18
N GLU A 70 -24.38 5.09 -8.17
CA GLU A 70 -25.19 3.89 -8.22
C GLU A 70 -26.46 4.14 -9.06
N GLU A 71 -27.20 3.08 -9.41
CA GLU A 71 -28.41 3.18 -10.25
C GLU A 71 -29.53 4.01 -9.60
N ASP A 72 -29.58 4.02 -8.26
CA ASP A 72 -30.51 4.82 -7.46
C ASP A 72 -30.07 6.29 -7.31
N GLY A 73 -28.97 6.69 -7.95
CA GLY A 73 -28.38 8.03 -7.84
C GLY A 73 -27.49 8.23 -6.61
N GLY A 74 -27.35 7.21 -5.75
CA GLY A 74 -26.48 7.22 -4.58
C GLY A 74 -24.99 7.31 -4.93
N PRO A 75 -24.12 7.62 -3.95
CA PRO A 75 -22.69 7.66 -4.16
C PRO A 75 -22.15 6.25 -4.44
N LYS A 76 -21.40 6.10 -5.53
CA LYS A 76 -20.58 4.92 -5.76
C LYS A 76 -19.29 5.06 -4.98
N TRP A 77 -18.86 4.04 -4.24
CA TRP A 77 -17.64 4.10 -3.44
C TRP A 77 -16.42 3.55 -4.20
N LEU A 78 -15.23 4.11 -3.97
CA LEU A 78 -13.99 3.64 -4.62
C LEU A 78 -13.64 2.20 -4.23
N ARG A 79 -14.09 1.74 -3.06
CA ARG A 79 -14.13 0.33 -2.66
C ARG A 79 -15.54 -0.04 -2.26
N SER A 80 -16.02 -1.17 -2.78
CA SER A 80 -17.37 -1.64 -2.46
C SER A 80 -17.53 -1.94 -0.97
N HIS A 81 -18.73 -1.74 -0.45
CA HIS A 81 -19.08 -2.12 0.93
C HIS A 81 -19.72 -3.52 0.98
N SER A 82 -19.13 -4.47 0.25
CA SER A 82 -19.51 -5.89 0.36
C SER A 82 -19.25 -6.41 1.77
N GLU A 83 -19.92 -7.50 2.14
CA GLU A 83 -19.74 -8.12 3.47
C GLU A 83 -18.26 -8.41 3.79
N SER A 84 -17.52 -8.92 2.82
CA SER A 84 -16.08 -9.20 2.99
C SER A 84 -15.27 -7.93 3.28
N HIS A 85 -15.54 -6.84 2.56
CA HIS A 85 -14.84 -5.56 2.80
C HIS A 85 -15.26 -4.90 4.12
N ARG A 86 -16.55 -5.00 4.50
CA ARG A 86 -17.03 -4.53 5.82
C ARG A 86 -16.35 -5.30 6.94
N ARG A 87 -16.29 -6.63 6.85
CA ARG A 87 -15.61 -7.48 7.84
C ARG A 87 -14.13 -7.18 7.96
N GLN A 88 -13.46 -6.79 6.87
CA GLN A 88 -12.07 -6.35 6.90
C GLN A 88 -11.90 -5.04 7.69
N PHE A 89 -12.79 -4.07 7.50
CA PHE A 89 -12.64 -2.71 8.05
C PHE A 89 -13.34 -2.50 9.41
N VAL A 90 -14.25 -3.39 9.82
CA VAL A 90 -15.09 -3.21 11.01
C VAL A 90 -14.27 -3.01 12.29
N GLU A 91 -13.17 -3.74 12.43
CA GLU A 91 -12.33 -3.67 13.63
C GLU A 91 -11.56 -2.35 13.70
N THR A 92 -11.15 -1.83 12.55
CA THR A 92 -10.54 -0.50 12.41
C THR A 92 -11.52 0.59 12.85
N VAL A 93 -12.76 0.55 12.37
CA VAL A 93 -13.81 1.50 12.78
C VAL A 93 -14.11 1.37 14.27
N ARG A 94 -14.21 0.15 14.79
CA ARG A 94 -14.53 -0.11 16.20
C ARG A 94 -13.45 0.42 17.14
N GLN A 95 -12.18 0.18 16.85
CA GLN A 95 -11.07 0.58 17.72
C GLN A 95 -10.72 2.07 17.61
N LEU A 96 -10.77 2.64 16.40
CA LEU A 96 -10.47 4.06 16.20
C LEU A 96 -11.65 4.96 16.57
N GLY A 97 -12.89 4.51 16.37
CA GLY A 97 -14.09 5.23 16.80
C GLY A 97 -14.06 6.71 16.38
N PRO A 98 -14.15 7.67 17.32
CA PRO A 98 -14.10 9.11 17.03
C PRO A 98 -12.82 9.60 16.32
N ASP A 99 -11.70 8.89 16.48
CA ASP A 99 -10.41 9.29 15.91
C ASP A 99 -10.22 8.83 14.46
N LEU A 100 -11.18 8.10 13.89
CA LEU A 100 -11.07 7.53 12.54
C LEU A 100 -10.75 8.59 11.48
N GLU A 101 -11.42 9.75 11.52
CA GLU A 101 -11.18 10.82 10.53
C GLU A 101 -9.78 11.43 10.68
N ALA A 102 -9.32 11.66 11.91
CA ALA A 102 -7.95 12.14 12.16
C ALA A 102 -6.90 11.11 11.70
N TRP A 103 -7.21 9.83 11.88
CA TRP A 103 -6.38 8.74 11.39
C TRP A 103 -6.33 8.69 9.86
N LEU A 104 -7.48 8.78 9.18
CA LEU A 104 -7.59 8.83 7.72
C LEU A 104 -6.83 10.03 7.15
N ALA A 105 -6.89 11.18 7.82
CA ALA A 105 -6.12 12.36 7.45
C ALA A 105 -4.61 12.12 7.58
N TRP A 106 -4.17 11.46 8.64
CA TRP A 106 -2.75 11.11 8.82
C TRP A 106 -2.26 10.10 7.79
N ILE A 107 -2.98 9.02 7.51
CA ILE A 107 -2.49 8.05 6.50
C ILE A 107 -2.45 8.65 5.09
N ARG A 108 -3.27 9.68 4.79
CA ARG A 108 -3.18 10.44 3.52
C ARG A 108 -1.84 11.19 3.36
N THR A 109 -1.09 11.43 4.44
CA THR A 109 0.22 12.08 4.37
C THR A 109 1.37 11.10 4.18
N LEU A 110 1.11 9.79 4.24
CA LEU A 110 2.16 8.79 4.07
C LEU A 110 2.64 8.72 2.62
N ALA A 111 3.94 8.56 2.45
CA ALA A 111 4.52 8.27 1.15
C ALA A 111 4.06 6.87 0.69
N VAL A 112 3.77 6.72 -0.60
CA VAL A 112 3.35 5.42 -1.16
C VAL A 112 4.54 4.46 -1.33
N TRP A 113 5.72 5.03 -1.57
CA TRP A 113 7.01 4.36 -1.50
C TRP A 113 8.06 5.34 -1.01
N MET A 114 9.25 4.83 -0.70
CA MET A 114 10.35 5.65 -0.24
C MET A 114 11.70 5.17 -0.80
N LYS A 115 12.53 6.12 -1.20
CA LYS A 115 13.92 5.92 -1.62
C LYS A 115 14.80 6.84 -0.78
N THR A 116 15.79 6.30 -0.10
CA THR A 116 16.68 7.07 0.78
C THR A 116 18.07 6.43 0.82
N PHE A 117 18.94 6.91 1.70
CA PHE A 117 20.28 6.38 1.89
C PHE A 117 20.54 6.13 3.37
N ASP A 118 21.31 5.10 3.68
CA ASP A 118 21.83 4.92 5.03
C ASP A 118 23.02 5.86 5.31
N SER A 119 23.62 5.74 6.50
CA SER A 119 24.78 6.54 6.91
C SER A 119 26.04 6.30 6.08
N GLU A 120 26.12 5.17 5.36
CA GLU A 120 27.24 4.83 4.47
C GLU A 120 26.96 5.24 3.02
N GLY A 121 25.81 5.85 2.74
CA GLY A 121 25.41 6.25 1.39
C GLY A 121 24.85 5.09 0.55
N VAL A 122 24.50 3.96 1.17
CA VAL A 122 23.84 2.84 0.47
C VAL A 122 22.38 3.19 0.23
N GLU A 123 21.94 3.05 -1.02
CA GLU A 123 20.57 3.33 -1.41
C GLU A 123 19.60 2.29 -0.82
N LEU A 124 18.61 2.76 -0.07
CA LEU A 124 17.54 1.97 0.51
C LEU A 124 16.21 2.27 -0.17
N ARG A 125 15.42 1.22 -0.39
CA ARG A 125 14.14 1.27 -1.10
C ARG A 125 13.07 0.60 -0.28
N PHE A 126 12.00 1.32 0.01
CA PHE A 126 10.89 0.86 0.83
C PHE A 126 9.58 1.01 0.07
N VAL A 127 8.83 -0.07 0.02
CA VAL A 127 7.47 -0.12 -0.50
C VAL A 127 6.79 -1.32 0.14
N HIS A 128 5.47 -1.26 0.32
CA HIS A 128 4.74 -2.30 1.03
C HIS A 128 4.97 -3.71 0.47
N ALA A 129 4.90 -3.89 -0.86
CA ALA A 129 5.14 -5.18 -1.49
C ALA A 129 6.41 -5.18 -2.35
N ALA A 130 6.37 -4.65 -3.57
CA ALA A 130 7.42 -4.87 -4.56
C ALA A 130 7.93 -3.58 -5.21
N TRP A 131 9.26 -3.38 -5.19
CA TRP A 131 9.89 -2.24 -5.85
C TRP A 131 9.88 -2.42 -7.37
N MET A 132 9.12 -1.59 -8.09
CA MET A 132 8.97 -1.67 -9.53
C MET A 132 9.22 -0.31 -10.18
N GLU A 133 10.47 0.14 -10.13
CA GLU A 133 10.87 1.51 -10.45
C GLU A 133 10.31 2.02 -11.79
N THR A 134 10.41 1.25 -12.87
CA THR A 134 9.87 1.67 -14.18
C THR A 134 8.37 1.95 -14.13
N LYS A 135 7.59 1.16 -13.38
CA LYS A 135 6.14 1.37 -13.24
C LYS A 135 5.84 2.53 -12.30
N MET A 136 6.58 2.64 -11.21
CA MET A 136 6.45 3.73 -10.24
C MET A 136 6.78 5.08 -10.88
N ARG A 137 7.88 5.17 -11.65
CA ARG A 137 8.26 6.37 -12.39
C ARG A 137 7.19 6.77 -13.39
N ARG A 138 6.73 5.80 -14.19
CA ARG A 138 5.64 6.04 -15.14
C ARG A 138 4.41 6.66 -14.47
N LEU A 139 4.00 6.12 -13.32
CA LEU A 139 2.85 6.61 -12.57
C LEU A 139 3.09 7.97 -11.87
N TRP A 140 4.35 8.29 -11.59
CA TRP A 140 4.77 9.58 -11.02
C TRP A 140 4.84 10.68 -12.10
N GLU A 141 5.27 10.34 -13.32
CA GLU A 141 5.48 11.27 -14.43
C GLU A 141 4.24 11.47 -15.31
N GLU A 142 3.37 10.47 -15.43
CA GLU A 142 2.19 10.56 -16.29
C GLU A 142 0.97 11.07 -15.48
N PRO A 143 0.24 12.08 -15.99
CA PRO A 143 -1.04 12.43 -15.41
C PRO A 143 -2.07 11.32 -15.63
N THR A 144 -3.11 11.32 -14.81
CA THR A 144 -4.34 10.55 -15.02
C THR A 144 -5.02 10.96 -16.33
N ASP A 145 -6.01 10.17 -16.76
CA ASP A 145 -6.81 10.49 -17.96
C ASP A 145 -7.56 11.85 -17.83
N SER A 146 -7.79 12.35 -16.61
CA SER A 146 -8.35 13.69 -16.35
C SER A 146 -7.31 14.82 -16.37
N GLY A 147 -6.04 14.52 -16.60
CA GLY A 147 -4.95 15.50 -16.67
C GLY A 147 -4.29 15.86 -15.34
N GLU A 148 -4.73 15.27 -14.23
CA GLU A 148 -4.17 15.50 -12.89
C GLU A 148 -3.12 14.44 -12.53
N PHE A 149 -2.07 14.81 -11.79
CA PHE A 149 -1.05 13.86 -11.35
C PHE A 149 -1.50 13.00 -10.18
N CYS A 150 -1.10 11.73 -10.17
CA CYS A 150 -1.40 10.81 -9.08
C CYS A 150 -0.69 11.17 -7.76
N PHE A 151 0.41 11.91 -7.83
CA PHE A 151 1.26 12.19 -6.68
C PHE A 151 1.66 13.66 -6.59
N THR A 152 1.98 14.05 -5.37
CA THR A 152 2.70 15.28 -5.05
C THR A 152 4.00 14.93 -4.32
N GLY A 153 4.94 15.87 -4.28
CA GLY A 153 6.26 15.67 -3.71
C GLY A 153 7.23 14.91 -4.63
N PRO A 154 8.46 14.64 -4.14
CA PRO A 154 9.51 14.02 -4.93
C PRO A 154 9.22 12.54 -5.20
N PHE A 155 9.83 11.98 -6.24
CA PHE A 155 9.76 10.55 -6.54
C PHE A 155 10.31 9.68 -5.39
N GLU A 156 11.23 10.23 -4.59
CA GLU A 156 11.84 9.56 -3.44
C GLU A 156 10.88 9.36 -2.28
N ALA A 157 9.79 10.11 -2.19
CA ALA A 157 8.76 9.95 -1.15
C ALA A 157 7.42 10.57 -1.60
N PRO A 158 6.77 10.02 -2.63
CA PRO A 158 5.59 10.66 -3.21
C PRO A 158 4.37 10.36 -2.36
N VAL A 159 3.55 11.40 -2.16
CA VAL A 159 2.29 11.33 -1.43
C VAL A 159 1.14 11.34 -2.44
N LEU A 160 0.14 10.48 -2.21
CA LEU A 160 -0.99 10.34 -3.12
C LEU A 160 -1.86 11.61 -3.12
N THR A 161 -2.19 12.13 -4.30
CA THR A 161 -3.15 13.23 -4.44
C THR A 161 -4.59 12.69 -4.38
N GLN A 162 -5.57 13.60 -4.33
CA GLN A 162 -6.98 13.19 -4.47
C GLN A 162 -7.24 12.52 -5.83
N ALA A 163 -6.66 13.04 -6.91
CA ALA A 163 -6.76 12.42 -8.24
C ALA A 163 -6.13 11.02 -8.26
N GLY A 164 -4.95 10.86 -7.65
CA GLY A 164 -4.30 9.56 -7.50
C GLY A 164 -5.11 8.57 -6.68
N LEU A 165 -5.74 9.02 -5.59
CA LEU A 165 -6.62 8.18 -4.78
C LEU A 165 -7.78 7.62 -5.61
N VAL A 166 -8.42 8.48 -6.41
CA VAL A 166 -9.52 8.11 -7.29
C VAL A 166 -9.05 7.18 -8.41
N ASP A 167 -7.95 7.51 -9.09
CA ASP A 167 -7.37 6.69 -10.16
C ASP A 167 -6.96 5.29 -9.65
N PHE A 168 -6.43 5.22 -8.43
CA PHE A 168 -6.11 3.96 -7.76
C PHE A 168 -7.36 3.15 -7.42
N GLY A 169 -8.51 3.77 -7.19
CA GLY A 169 -9.77 3.10 -6.87
C GLY A 169 -10.58 2.66 -8.10
N ARG A 170 -10.29 3.23 -9.29
CA ARG A 170 -11.08 3.02 -10.50
C ARG A 170 -10.51 1.92 -11.39
N ARG A 171 -11.29 0.85 -11.61
CA ARG A 171 -10.93 -0.17 -12.61
C ARG A 171 -10.85 0.38 -14.04
N LYS A 172 -11.71 1.34 -14.37
CA LYS A 172 -11.79 2.01 -15.66
C LYS A 172 -12.07 3.49 -15.44
N ASP A 173 -11.45 4.33 -16.25
CA ASP A 173 -11.76 5.76 -16.29
C ASP A 173 -13.16 5.98 -16.90
N PRO A 174 -14.02 6.81 -16.28
CA PRO A 174 -15.38 7.04 -16.77
C PRO A 174 -15.45 7.86 -18.06
N VAL A 175 -14.40 8.62 -18.40
CA VAL A 175 -14.35 9.46 -19.61
C VAL A 175 -13.79 8.66 -20.78
N SER A 176 -12.63 8.04 -20.59
CA SER A 176 -11.92 7.32 -21.65
C SER A 176 -12.38 5.87 -21.82
N GLY A 177 -12.99 5.27 -20.79
CA GLY A 177 -13.34 3.85 -20.73
C GLY A 177 -12.14 2.91 -20.59
N LYS A 178 -10.91 3.44 -20.59
CA LYS A 178 -9.66 2.66 -20.49
C LYS A 178 -9.41 2.25 -19.03
N PRO A 179 -8.66 1.16 -18.78
CA PRO A 179 -8.24 0.83 -17.42
C PRO A 179 -7.36 1.95 -16.83
N ALA A 180 -7.71 2.43 -15.63
CA ALA A 180 -6.92 3.46 -14.96
C ALA A 180 -5.51 2.94 -14.66
N LEU A 181 -4.51 3.79 -14.89
CA LEU A 181 -3.11 3.40 -14.81
C LEU A 181 -2.72 3.02 -13.38
N GLY A 182 -3.16 3.79 -12.40
CA GLY A 182 -2.94 3.60 -10.98
C GLY A 182 -3.61 2.34 -10.45
N TRP A 183 -4.88 2.07 -10.78
CA TRP A 183 -5.54 0.80 -10.43
C TRP A 183 -4.74 -0.41 -10.90
N LYS A 184 -4.27 -0.40 -12.16
CA LYS A 184 -3.48 -1.51 -12.71
C LYS A 184 -2.10 -1.63 -12.06
N SER A 185 -1.50 -0.50 -11.70
CA SER A 185 -0.12 -0.44 -11.21
C SER A 185 -0.03 -0.73 -9.71
N LYS A 186 -0.97 -0.24 -8.90
CA LYS A 186 -0.96 -0.37 -7.43
C LYS A 186 -0.90 -1.83 -6.99
N GLU A 187 -1.61 -2.72 -7.67
CA GLU A 187 -1.64 -4.15 -7.32
C GLU A 187 -0.25 -4.77 -7.37
N LYS A 188 0.64 -4.23 -8.22
CA LYS A 188 1.99 -4.76 -8.35
C LYS A 188 2.91 -4.38 -7.19
N PHE A 189 2.78 -3.18 -6.64
CA PHE A 189 3.71 -2.69 -5.61
C PHE A 189 3.11 -2.56 -4.20
N LEU A 190 1.78 -2.52 -4.06
CA LEU A 190 1.09 -2.57 -2.77
C LEU A 190 0.52 -3.94 -2.42
N THR A 191 0.11 -4.76 -3.39
CA THR A 191 -0.36 -6.13 -3.11
C THR A 191 0.73 -7.17 -3.44
N GLY A 192 1.60 -6.81 -4.37
CA GLY A 192 2.63 -7.70 -4.91
C GLY A 192 2.15 -8.41 -6.17
N PRO A 193 3.06 -8.77 -7.08
CA PRO A 193 2.71 -9.42 -8.33
C PRO A 193 2.08 -10.79 -8.09
N GLU A 194 0.93 -10.99 -8.73
CA GLU A 194 0.27 -12.28 -8.84
C GLU A 194 0.34 -12.81 -10.28
N LYS A 195 0.27 -14.12 -10.41
CA LYS A 195 0.15 -14.83 -11.68
C LYS A 195 -1.09 -15.71 -11.66
N GLY A 196 -1.83 -15.71 -12.77
CA GLY A 196 -2.97 -16.60 -12.95
C GLY A 196 -2.55 -18.06 -12.86
N LEU A 197 -3.37 -18.87 -12.22
CA LEU A 197 -3.25 -20.31 -12.23
C LEU A 197 -3.68 -20.85 -13.61
N PRO A 198 -3.27 -22.08 -13.99
CA PRO A 198 -3.76 -22.72 -15.20
C PRO A 198 -5.30 -22.77 -15.24
N ALA A 199 -5.87 -22.78 -16.44
CA ALA A 199 -7.33 -22.82 -16.60
C ALA A 199 -7.94 -24.01 -15.84
N GLY A 200 -9.02 -23.75 -15.09
CA GLY A 200 -9.69 -24.75 -14.26
C GLY A 200 -9.03 -25.02 -12.90
N VAL A 201 -7.92 -24.35 -12.57
CA VAL A 201 -7.24 -24.51 -11.28
C VAL A 201 -7.57 -23.34 -10.34
N SER A 202 -8.04 -23.66 -9.15
CA SER A 202 -8.28 -22.71 -8.07
C SER A 202 -7.88 -23.29 -6.71
N TYR A 203 -7.80 -22.43 -5.69
CA TYR A 203 -7.65 -22.83 -4.30
C TYR A 203 -8.48 -21.90 -3.40
N LEU A 204 -8.84 -22.38 -2.21
CA LEU A 204 -9.47 -21.53 -1.19
C LEU A 204 -8.38 -20.86 -0.36
N ASP A 205 -8.48 -19.54 -0.18
CA ASP A 205 -7.62 -18.85 0.78
C ASP A 205 -8.05 -19.13 2.23
N LYS A 206 -7.29 -18.59 3.19
CA LYS A 206 -7.57 -18.73 4.63
C LYS A 206 -8.93 -18.18 5.06
N GLU A 207 -9.57 -17.38 4.21
CA GLU A 207 -10.88 -16.76 4.44
C GLU A 207 -12.00 -17.52 3.67
N GLY A 208 -11.67 -18.63 3.00
CA GLY A 208 -12.60 -19.44 2.24
C GLY A 208 -12.96 -18.86 0.87
N CYS A 209 -12.24 -17.85 0.38
CA CYS A 209 -12.50 -17.26 -0.93
C CYS A 209 -11.75 -18.05 -2.01
N GLU A 210 -12.45 -18.39 -3.09
CA GLU A 210 -11.84 -19.02 -4.26
C GLU A 210 -10.87 -18.06 -4.97
N ARG A 211 -9.65 -18.54 -5.20
CA ARG A 211 -8.57 -17.82 -5.88
C ARG A 211 -8.14 -18.57 -7.13
N THR A 212 -8.12 -17.84 -8.24
CA THR A 212 -7.62 -18.31 -9.54
C THR A 212 -6.25 -17.71 -9.89
N SER A 213 -5.64 -16.99 -8.94
CA SER A 213 -4.32 -16.37 -9.06
C SER A 213 -3.55 -16.56 -7.76
N ILE A 214 -2.22 -16.61 -7.86
CA ILE A 214 -1.33 -16.78 -6.72
C ILE A 214 -0.22 -15.72 -6.73
N ARG A 215 0.15 -15.24 -5.54
CA ARG A 215 1.30 -14.34 -5.36
C ARG A 215 2.59 -15.05 -5.73
N VAL A 216 3.37 -14.47 -6.64
CA VAL A 216 4.67 -15.02 -7.02
C VAL A 216 5.74 -14.59 -6.04
N LYS A 217 6.76 -15.43 -5.83
CA LYS A 217 7.97 -15.08 -5.07
C LYS A 217 8.89 -14.21 -5.93
N TRP A 218 8.44 -13.00 -6.27
CA TRP A 218 9.13 -12.07 -7.18
C TRP A 218 10.52 -11.64 -6.69
N TRP A 219 10.81 -11.83 -5.40
CA TRP A 219 12.12 -11.57 -4.78
C TRP A 219 13.09 -12.75 -4.86
N ARG A 220 12.64 -13.92 -5.32
CA ARG A 220 13.52 -15.07 -5.55
C ARG A 220 13.91 -15.11 -7.01
N ASP A 221 15.19 -15.36 -7.25
CA ASP A 221 15.63 -15.77 -8.58
C ASP A 221 14.87 -17.05 -8.97
N PRO A 222 14.36 -17.11 -10.21
CA PRO A 222 13.78 -18.34 -10.72
C PRO A 222 14.84 -19.44 -10.61
N ALA A 223 14.46 -20.60 -10.06
CA ALA A 223 15.34 -21.76 -10.09
C ALA A 223 15.73 -22.00 -11.56
N PRO A 224 17.02 -22.19 -11.88
CA PRO A 224 17.39 -22.56 -13.23
C PRO A 224 16.63 -23.83 -13.63
N PRO A 225 16.20 -23.96 -14.90
CA PRO A 225 15.66 -25.22 -15.40
C PRO A 225 16.63 -26.36 -15.07
N ASP A 226 16.11 -27.53 -14.71
CA ASP A 226 16.91 -28.69 -14.33
C ASP A 226 18.09 -28.89 -15.30
N GLY A 227 19.31 -28.74 -14.80
CA GLY A 227 20.55 -28.91 -15.58
C GLY A 227 21.45 -27.68 -15.71
N ALA A 228 21.00 -26.46 -15.40
CA ALA A 228 21.86 -25.27 -15.43
C ALA A 228 22.38 -24.92 -14.03
N ARG A 229 23.70 -25.00 -13.82
CA ARG A 229 24.35 -24.53 -12.58
C ARG A 229 24.14 -23.02 -12.43
N SER A 230 23.45 -22.61 -11.37
CA SER A 230 23.32 -21.21 -10.96
C SER A 230 24.69 -20.64 -10.61
N SER A 231 25.18 -19.68 -11.40
CA SER A 231 26.22 -18.76 -10.94
C SER A 231 25.59 -17.83 -9.91
N ARG A 232 26.03 -17.94 -8.65
CA ARG A 232 25.59 -17.08 -7.56
C ARG A 232 26.00 -15.64 -7.83
N LEU A 233 25.07 -14.83 -8.32
CA LEU A 233 25.12 -13.38 -8.14
C LEU A 233 24.33 -13.06 -6.87
N ILE A 234 25.04 -13.09 -5.76
CA ILE A 234 24.55 -12.54 -4.50
C ILE A 234 24.41 -11.02 -4.71
N ARG A 235 23.21 -10.53 -5.02
CA ARG A 235 22.83 -9.17 -4.67
C ARG A 235 22.32 -9.22 -3.24
N ARG A 236 23.17 -8.84 -2.29
CA ARG A 236 22.72 -8.57 -0.92
C ARG A 236 21.80 -7.35 -0.98
N ALA A 237 20.64 -7.53 -0.35
CA ALA A 237 19.65 -6.51 -0.05
C ALA A 237 20.22 -5.45 0.90
#